data_AF-A0A4S4MS73-F1
#
_entry.id   AF-A0A4S4MS73-F1
#
_cell.length_a   1.000
_cell.length_b   1.000
_cell.length_c   1.000
_cell.angle_alpha   90.00
_cell.angle_beta   90.00
_cell.angle_gamma   90.00
#
_symmetry.space_group_name_H-M   'P 1'
#
loop_
_entity.id
_entity.type
_entity.pdbx_description
1 polymer ?
#
loop_
_entity_poly.entity_id
_entity_poly.type
_entity_poly.pdbx_seq_one_letter_code
_entity_poly.pdbx_strand_id
1 'polypeptide(L)'
;MVIPLSRPITTKSGKQINEVPVGKGMRMLLSIVAYNRDKTVWGEDVREFNPSRWLRQSEKMETSVGVTGDLATFAGGPRACIGWRFAVHEIQTFLIEMVANFEFAPTAACDRIRKEACSFMSPNIEGEIDKGVQLPEPASQGDFGISFPY
;
A
#
# COMPACT_ATOMS: atom_id res chain seq x y z
N MET A 1 4.44 23.36 1.94
CA MET A 1 5.45 22.32 2.29
C MET A 1 6.14 21.89 1.01
N VAL A 2 7.40 21.44 1.05
CA VAL A 2 8.06 20.85 -0.12
C VAL A 2 8.41 19.40 0.20
N ILE A 3 8.22 18.49 -0.76
CA ILE A 3 8.64 17.10 -0.65
C ILE A 3 9.89 16.92 -1.51
N PRO A 4 11.06 16.60 -0.92
CA PRO A 4 12.25 16.28 -1.69
C PRO A 4 12.06 14.94 -2.39
N LEU A 5 12.53 14.85 -3.64
CA LEU A 5 12.52 13.63 -4.43
C LEU A 5 13.84 12.89 -4.23
N SER A 6 13.78 11.56 -4.13
CA SER A 6 14.97 10.72 -4.07
C SER A 6 15.77 10.75 -5.38
N ARG A 7 15.11 11.00 -6.51
CA ARG A 7 15.71 11.17 -7.83
C ARG A 7 15.05 12.33 -8.58
N PRO A 8 15.79 13.07 -9.40
CA PRO A 8 15.21 14.13 -10.24
C PRO A 8 14.16 13.56 -11.18
N ILE A 9 13.06 14.29 -11.40
CA ILE A 9 12.05 13.94 -12.41
C ILE A 9 11.96 15.01 -13.50
N THR A 10 11.74 14.58 -14.73
CA THR A 10 11.54 15.47 -15.87
C THR A 10 10.06 15.78 -16.03
N THR A 11 9.72 17.06 -15.94
CA THR A 11 8.35 17.56 -16.13
C THR A 11 7.96 17.56 -17.62
N LYS A 12 6.66 17.75 -17.92
CA LYS A 12 6.19 17.88 -19.31
C LYS A 12 6.83 19.04 -20.09
N SER A 13 7.36 20.05 -19.39
CA SER A 13 8.09 21.17 -20.01
C SER A 13 9.58 20.89 -20.23
N GLY A 14 10.07 19.68 -19.92
CA GLY A 14 11.48 19.30 -20.05
C GLY A 14 12.37 19.75 -18.89
N LYS A 15 11.83 20.51 -17.92
CA LYS A 15 12.58 20.93 -16.73
C LYS A 15 12.74 19.77 -15.76
N GLN A 16 13.96 19.53 -15.28
CA GLN A 16 14.22 18.64 -14.15
C GLN A 16 13.92 19.34 -12.83
N ILE A 17 13.25 18.62 -11.92
CA ILE A 17 12.95 19.08 -10.56
C ILE A 17 13.40 18.03 -9.55
N ASN A 18 13.87 18.49 -8.39
CA ASN A 18 14.29 17.65 -7.26
C ASN A 18 13.32 17.71 -6.08
N GLU A 19 12.28 18.54 -6.17
CA GLU A 19 11.32 18.74 -5.11
C GLU A 19 9.95 19.06 -5.70
N VAL A 20 8.90 18.70 -4.96
CA VAL A 20 7.51 18.97 -5.34
C VAL A 20 6.86 19.87 -4.28
N PRO A 21 6.40 21.08 -4.64
CA PRO A 21 5.65 21.92 -3.72
C PRO A 21 4.26 21.32 -3.45
N VAL A 22 3.91 21.26 -2.17
CA VAL A 22 2.62 20.75 -1.67
C VAL A 22 1.86 21.88 -1.00
N GLY A 23 0.73 22.23 -1.60
CA GLY A 23 -0.22 23.20 -1.06
C GLY A 23 -1.06 22.63 0.08
N LYS A 24 -1.61 23.52 0.92
CA LYS A 24 -2.56 23.13 1.97
C LYS A 24 -3.81 22.51 1.33
N GLY A 25 -4.26 21.37 1.84
CA GLY A 25 -5.43 20.65 1.32
C GLY A 25 -5.17 19.79 0.09
N MET A 26 -3.93 19.71 -0.41
CA MET A 26 -3.59 18.88 -1.56
C MET A 26 -3.65 17.40 -1.19
N ARG A 27 -4.49 16.61 -1.89
CA ARG A 27 -4.57 15.16 -1.71
C ARG A 27 -3.37 14.50 -2.39
N MET A 28 -2.67 13.64 -1.64
CA MET A 28 -1.54 12.86 -2.11
C MET A 28 -1.96 11.40 -2.19
N LEU A 29 -1.80 10.78 -3.36
CA LEU A 29 -2.02 9.35 -3.55
C LEU A 29 -0.72 8.66 -3.96
N LEU A 30 -0.37 7.61 -3.23
CA LEU A 30 0.77 6.77 -3.57
C LEU A 30 0.32 5.69 -4.56
N SER A 31 1.04 5.56 -5.67
CA SER A 31 0.82 4.46 -6.60
C SER A 31 1.54 3.20 -6.11
N ILE A 32 0.86 2.40 -5.29
CA ILE A 32 1.38 1.11 -4.79
C ILE A 32 1.76 0.20 -5.96
N VAL A 33 0.95 0.19 -7.02
CA VAL A 33 1.18 -0.63 -8.22
C VAL A 33 2.44 -0.21 -8.96
N ALA A 34 2.74 1.10 -9.03
CA ALA A 34 3.96 1.57 -9.67
C ALA A 34 5.19 1.23 -8.83
N TYR A 35 5.15 1.46 -7.51
CA TYR A 35 6.27 1.14 -6.62
C TYR A 35 6.59 -0.35 -6.59
N ASN A 36 5.58 -1.21 -6.41
CA ASN A 36 5.73 -2.66 -6.43
C ASN A 36 6.11 -3.21 -7.83
N ARG A 37 6.26 -2.33 -8.85
CA ARG A 37 6.72 -2.66 -10.20
C ARG A 37 7.94 -1.88 -10.65
N ASP A 38 8.57 -1.14 -9.73
CA ASP A 38 9.75 -0.35 -10.04
C ASP A 38 10.97 -1.28 -10.18
N LYS A 39 11.53 -1.34 -11.38
CA LYS A 39 12.73 -2.15 -11.67
C LYS A 39 13.93 -1.75 -10.82
N THR A 40 14.01 -0.48 -10.41
CA THR A 40 15.11 0.02 -9.58
C THR A 40 15.03 -0.45 -8.13
N VAL A 41 13.89 -1.04 -7.72
CA VAL A 41 13.66 -1.65 -6.41
C VAL A 41 13.64 -3.18 -6.53
N TRP A 42 12.98 -3.71 -7.56
CA TRP A 42 12.65 -5.14 -7.66
C TRP A 42 13.51 -5.93 -8.65
N GLY A 43 14.33 -5.24 -9.45
CA GLY A 43 15.10 -5.84 -10.54
C GLY A 43 14.34 -5.98 -11.85
N GLU A 44 14.99 -6.58 -12.84
CA GLU A 44 14.45 -6.72 -14.21
C GLU A 44 13.25 -7.68 -14.29
N ASP A 45 13.21 -8.69 -13.43
CA ASP A 45 12.17 -9.72 -13.38
C ASP A 45 10.90 -9.28 -12.61
N VAL A 46 10.74 -7.97 -12.35
CA VAL A 46 9.64 -7.40 -11.55
C VAL A 46 8.23 -7.69 -12.11
N ARG A 47 8.11 -7.96 -13.41
CA ARG A 47 6.83 -8.29 -14.03
C ARG A 47 6.52 -9.79 -14.02
N GLU A 48 7.46 -10.61 -13.57
CA GLU A 48 7.32 -12.06 -13.48
C GLU A 48 6.82 -12.46 -12.10
N PHE A 49 5.99 -13.50 -12.06
CA PHE A 49 5.64 -14.15 -10.80
C PHE A 49 6.81 -15.06 -10.39
N ASN A 50 7.74 -14.51 -9.60
CA ASN A 50 8.92 -15.21 -9.09
C ASN A 50 8.87 -15.33 -7.56
N PRO A 51 8.29 -16.40 -6.99
CA PRO A 51 8.26 -16.63 -5.53
C PRO A 51 9.65 -16.82 -4.91
N SER A 52 10.60 -17.39 -5.67
CA SER A 52 11.95 -17.70 -5.19
C SER A 52 12.77 -16.45 -4.83
N ARG A 53 12.33 -15.25 -5.21
CA ARG A 53 12.99 -13.99 -4.81
C ARG A 53 13.05 -13.81 -3.29
N TRP A 54 12.04 -14.32 -2.58
CA TRP A 54 11.94 -14.19 -1.13
C TRP A 54 12.82 -15.18 -0.36
N LEU A 55 13.35 -16.19 -1.07
CA LEU A 55 14.29 -17.16 -0.51
C LEU A 55 15.74 -16.65 -0.59
N ARG A 56 15.98 -15.61 -1.38
CA ARG A 56 17.29 -14.96 -1.50
C ARG A 56 17.38 -13.84 -0.47
N GLN A 57 18.55 -13.66 0.11
CA GLN A 57 18.80 -12.50 0.96
C GLN A 57 18.80 -11.26 0.06
N SER A 58 17.78 -10.41 0.16
CA SER A 58 17.76 -9.17 -0.60
C SER A 58 18.76 -8.20 0.01
N GLU A 59 19.60 -7.60 -0.83
CA GLU A 59 20.34 -6.41 -0.42
C GLU A 59 19.31 -5.31 -0.13
N LYS A 60 19.39 -4.67 1.04
CA LYS A 60 18.53 -3.54 1.36
C LYS A 60 18.80 -2.44 0.34
N MET A 61 17.82 -2.15 -0.51
CA MET A 61 17.91 -1.04 -1.46
C MET A 61 17.80 0.31 -0.72
N GLU A 62 18.44 1.35 -1.24
CA GLU A 62 18.40 2.72 -0.66
C GLU A 62 16.99 3.25 -0.40
N THR A 63 15.98 2.73 -1.11
CA THR A 63 14.57 3.17 -1.02
C THR A 63 13.62 2.01 -0.71
N SER A 64 13.98 1.20 0.29
CA SER A 64 13.09 0.21 0.89
C SER A 64 11.88 0.91 1.56
N VAL A 65 10.67 0.58 1.09
CA VAL A 65 9.41 1.09 1.62
C VAL A 65 8.49 -0.10 1.86
N GLY A 66 7.88 -0.15 3.03
CA GLY A 66 6.96 -1.23 3.38
C GLY A 66 7.23 -1.77 4.77
N VAL A 67 6.22 -2.37 5.37
CA VAL A 67 6.38 -3.09 6.66
C VAL A 67 6.91 -4.51 6.49
N THR A 68 6.89 -5.05 5.26
CA THR A 68 7.33 -6.40 4.97
C THR A 68 7.91 -6.50 3.57
N GLY A 69 9.12 -7.06 3.46
CA GLY A 69 9.75 -7.42 2.19
C GLY A 69 9.78 -6.31 1.14
N ASP A 70 9.99 -5.05 1.53
CA ASP A 70 10.01 -3.90 0.61
C ASP A 70 8.72 -3.73 -0.21
N LEU A 71 7.58 -4.26 0.26
CA LEU A 71 6.27 -4.10 -0.37
C LEU A 71 5.52 -2.90 0.19
N ALA A 72 5.10 -2.00 -0.70
CA ALA A 72 4.18 -0.92 -0.34
C ALA A 72 2.72 -1.40 -0.16
N THR A 73 2.45 -2.69 -0.32
CA THR A 73 1.09 -3.30 -0.24
C THR A 73 0.39 -2.98 1.07
N PHE A 74 1.13 -2.98 2.18
CA PHE A 74 0.62 -2.64 3.51
C PHE A 74 1.08 -1.25 3.98
N ALA A 75 1.50 -0.40 3.04
CA ALA A 75 2.15 0.88 3.28
C ALA A 75 3.38 0.75 4.22
N GLY A 76 3.87 1.89 4.73
CA GLY A 76 5.02 1.96 5.63
C GLY A 76 4.94 3.16 6.57
N GLY A 77 5.83 3.19 7.56
CA GLY A 77 5.89 4.26 8.56
C GLY A 77 4.65 4.31 9.47
N PRO A 78 4.32 5.49 10.04
CA PRO A 78 3.23 5.66 11.01
C PRO A 78 1.82 5.36 10.46
N ARG A 79 1.68 5.27 9.13
CA ARG A 79 0.41 5.00 8.44
C ARG A 79 0.38 3.60 7.82
N ALA A 80 1.30 2.73 8.23
CA ALA A 80 1.26 1.32 7.84
C ALA A 80 -0.05 0.66 8.28
N CYS A 81 -0.50 -0.31 7.49
CA CYS A 81 -1.68 -1.11 7.82
C CYS A 81 -1.45 -1.85 9.14
N ILE A 82 -2.22 -1.56 10.19
CA ILE A 82 -2.08 -2.21 11.49
C ILE A 82 -2.32 -3.74 11.43
N GLY A 83 -3.15 -4.18 10.49
CA GLY A 83 -3.51 -5.59 10.29
C GLY A 83 -2.54 -6.39 9.42
N TRP A 84 -1.41 -5.82 8.99
CA TRP A 84 -0.54 -6.47 7.98
C TRP A 84 -0.05 -7.86 8.41
N ARG A 85 0.30 -8.04 9.69
CA ARG A 85 0.79 -9.33 10.22
C ARG A 85 -0.31 -10.38 10.20
N PHE A 86 -1.50 -9.97 10.61
CA PHE A 86 -2.68 -10.83 10.62
C PHE A 86 -3.03 -11.27 9.19
N ALA A 87 -3.10 -10.33 8.25
CA ALA A 87 -3.37 -10.63 6.85
C ALA A 87 -2.33 -11.59 6.24
N VAL A 88 -1.03 -11.38 6.52
CA VAL A 88 0.02 -12.29 6.04
C VAL A 88 -0.15 -13.68 6.63
N HIS A 89 -0.46 -13.81 7.92
CA HIS A 89 -0.70 -15.10 8.54
C HIS A 89 -1.93 -15.81 7.97
N GLU A 90 -3.05 -15.11 7.79
CA GLU A 90 -4.24 -15.71 7.17
C GLU A 90 -3.95 -16.20 5.76
N ILE A 91 -3.26 -15.39 4.94
CA ILE A 91 -2.87 -15.78 3.58
C ILE A 91 -1.98 -17.04 3.61
N GLN A 92 -1.02 -17.11 4.52
CA GLN A 92 -0.13 -18.26 4.66
C GLN A 92 -0.91 -19.52 5.05
N THR A 93 -1.75 -19.45 6.08
CA THR A 93 -2.59 -20.58 6.52
C THR A 93 -3.51 -21.04 5.39
N PHE A 94 -4.19 -20.11 4.72
CA PHE A 94 -5.08 -20.41 3.61
C PHE A 94 -4.34 -21.06 2.43
N LEU A 95 -3.15 -20.57 2.07
CA LEU A 95 -2.31 -21.16 1.02
C LEU A 95 -1.87 -22.58 1.37
N ILE A 96 -1.49 -22.84 2.62
CA ILE A 96 -1.09 -24.18 3.08
C ILE A 96 -2.27 -25.15 2.93
N GLU A 97 -3.45 -24.79 3.42
CA GLU A 97 -4.65 -25.62 3.32
C GLU A 97 -5.04 -25.90 1.87
N MET A 98 -4.94 -24.88 1.01
CA MET A 98 -5.21 -25.00 -0.42
C MET A 98 -4.25 -25.99 -1.10
N VAL A 99 -2.94 -25.86 -0.88
CA VAL A 99 -1.93 -26.71 -1.54
C VAL A 99 -1.94 -28.13 -0.98
N ALA A 100 -2.28 -28.32 0.30
CA ALA A 100 -2.32 -29.64 0.92
C ALA A 100 -3.53 -30.49 0.50
N ASN A 101 -4.68 -29.85 0.27
CA ASN A 101 -5.95 -30.56 0.09
C ASN A 101 -6.54 -30.47 -1.33
N PHE A 102 -6.01 -29.61 -2.20
CA PHE A 102 -6.57 -29.40 -3.54
C PHE A 102 -5.50 -29.51 -4.64
N GLU A 103 -5.93 -30.03 -5.79
CA GLU A 103 -5.16 -29.99 -7.03
C GLU A 103 -5.63 -28.82 -7.90
N PHE A 104 -4.70 -28.02 -8.39
CA PHE A 104 -4.97 -26.86 -9.22
C PHE A 104 -4.73 -27.17 -10.69
N ALA A 105 -5.77 -27.02 -11.52
CA ALA A 105 -5.68 -27.15 -12.96
C ALA A 105 -6.22 -25.87 -13.65
N PRO A 106 -5.59 -25.43 -14.75
CA PRO A 106 -6.08 -24.29 -15.51
C PRO A 106 -7.43 -24.60 -16.17
N THR A 107 -8.25 -23.58 -16.31
CA THR A 107 -9.51 -23.64 -17.06
C THR A 107 -9.42 -22.75 -18.28
N ALA A 108 -10.30 -22.94 -19.27
CA ALA A 108 -10.37 -22.07 -20.45
C ALA A 108 -10.62 -20.59 -20.11
N ALA A 109 -11.11 -20.29 -18.90
CA ALA A 109 -11.30 -18.92 -18.42
C ALA A 109 -9.99 -18.25 -17.96
N CYS A 110 -8.93 -19.01 -17.71
CA CYS A 110 -7.65 -18.47 -17.22
C CYS A 110 -7.05 -17.41 -18.16
N ASP A 111 -7.23 -17.57 -19.47
CA ASP A 111 -6.74 -16.62 -20.49
C ASP A 111 -7.44 -15.25 -20.46
N ARG A 112 -8.58 -15.16 -19.75
CA ARG A 112 -9.39 -13.94 -19.67
C ARG A 112 -9.25 -13.22 -18.32
N ILE A 113 -8.38 -13.71 -17.43
CA ILE A 113 -8.15 -13.09 -16.13
C ILE A 113 -7.41 -11.77 -16.34
N ARG A 114 -7.95 -10.69 -15.78
CA ARG A 114 -7.31 -9.36 -15.78
C ARG A 114 -7.27 -8.81 -14.36
N LYS A 115 -6.27 -7.95 -14.12
CA LYS A 115 -6.13 -7.22 -12.86
C LYS A 115 -7.08 -6.03 -12.90
N GLU A 116 -7.97 -5.95 -11.92
CA GLU A 116 -8.84 -4.79 -11.73
C GLU A 116 -8.34 -3.92 -10.59
N ALA A 117 -8.54 -2.61 -10.72
CA ALA A 117 -8.22 -1.68 -9.65
C ALA A 117 -9.27 -1.79 -8.54
N CYS A 118 -8.84 -2.27 -7.37
CA CYS A 118 -9.62 -2.15 -6.15
C CYS A 118 -9.48 -0.73 -5.61
N SER A 119 -10.61 -0.02 -5.48
CA SER A 119 -10.66 1.28 -4.81
C SER A 119 -10.91 1.09 -3.31
N PHE A 120 -10.26 1.88 -2.47
CA PHE A 120 -10.52 1.89 -1.04
C PHE A 120 -11.84 2.64 -0.76
N MET A 121 -12.75 2.03 -0.01
CA MET A 121 -13.93 2.75 0.48
C MET A 121 -13.47 3.74 1.55
N SER A 122 -13.74 5.01 1.30
CA SER A 122 -13.50 6.07 2.28
C SER A 122 -14.79 6.44 2.96
N PRO A 123 -14.85 6.42 4.30
CA PRO A 123 -15.99 6.99 5.01
C PRO A 123 -16.03 8.50 4.73
N ASN A 124 -17.18 8.99 4.31
CA ASN A 124 -17.47 10.42 4.18
C ASN A 124 -18.83 10.68 4.84
N ILE A 125 -19.00 11.86 5.41
CA ILE A 125 -20.30 12.31 5.91
C ILE A 125 -21.14 12.77 4.72
N GLU A 126 -22.39 12.33 4.67
CA GLU A 126 -23.33 12.72 3.61
C GLU A 126 -23.50 14.25 3.59
N GLY A 127 -23.36 14.85 2.41
CA GLY A 127 -23.40 16.31 2.25
C GLY A 127 -22.10 17.06 2.56
N GLU A 128 -21.05 16.40 3.07
CA GLU A 128 -19.78 17.04 3.47
C GLU A 128 -18.55 16.51 2.72
N ILE A 129 -18.73 16.03 1.49
CA ILE A 129 -17.66 15.41 0.67
C ILE A 129 -16.44 16.34 0.51
N ASP A 130 -16.66 17.65 0.44
CA ASP A 130 -15.62 18.67 0.30
C ASP A 130 -14.71 18.77 1.54
N LYS A 131 -15.20 18.35 2.71
CA LYS A 131 -14.41 18.31 3.95
C LYS A 131 -13.52 17.06 4.05
N GLY A 132 -13.64 16.13 3.10
CA GLY A 132 -12.79 14.95 2.97
C GLY A 132 -13.23 13.75 3.81
N VAL A 133 -12.31 12.79 3.97
CA VAL A 133 -12.56 11.56 4.72
C VAL A 133 -12.77 11.90 6.18
N GLN A 134 -13.99 11.65 6.66
CA GLN A 134 -14.39 11.93 8.02
C GLN A 134 -15.07 10.68 8.57
N LEU A 135 -14.64 10.26 9.75
CA LEU A 135 -15.45 9.42 10.60
C LEU A 135 -16.37 10.34 11.39
N PRO A 136 -17.63 9.97 11.64
CA PRO A 136 -18.41 10.63 12.67
C PRO A 136 -17.60 10.50 13.96
N GLU A 137 -17.06 11.61 14.45
CA GLU A 137 -16.51 11.63 15.80
C GLU A 137 -17.65 11.16 16.71
N PRO A 138 -17.49 10.11 17.54
CA PRO A 138 -18.44 9.92 18.62
C PRO A 138 -18.46 11.24 19.38
N ALA A 139 -19.65 11.84 19.45
CA ALA A 139 -19.85 13.14 20.09
C ALA A 139 -19.00 13.19 21.35
N SER A 140 -18.22 14.27 21.47
CA SER A 140 -17.43 14.63 22.64
C SER A 140 -17.98 13.96 23.89
N GLN A 141 -17.13 13.14 24.51
CA GLN A 141 -17.33 12.53 25.82
C GLN A 141 -17.88 13.57 26.81
N GLY A 142 -19.20 13.71 26.83
CA GLY A 142 -19.96 14.26 27.93
C GLY A 142 -20.26 13.10 28.85
N ASP A 143 -19.68 13.16 30.04
CA ASP A 143 -20.15 12.46 31.24
C ASP A 143 -20.19 10.93 31.22
N PHE A 144 -19.04 10.30 30.98
CA PHE A 144 -18.73 9.04 31.68
C PHE A 144 -17.48 9.22 32.53
N GLY A 145 -17.71 9.56 33.79
CA GLY A 145 -16.70 9.68 34.83
C GLY A 145 -16.03 8.34 35.11
N ILE A 146 -14.98 8.02 34.37
CA ILE A 146 -14.05 6.96 34.72
C ILE A 146 -12.64 7.54 34.65
N SER A 147 -12.16 7.98 35.81
CA SER A 147 -10.75 8.30 36.03
C SER A 147 -9.93 7.01 35.97
N PHE A 148 -8.91 6.96 35.12
CA PHE A 148 -7.86 5.95 35.23
C PHE A 148 -6.75 6.51 36.12
N PRO A 149 -6.49 5.93 37.31
CA PRO A 149 -5.29 6.22 38.05
C PRO A 149 -4.10 5.44 37.46
N TYR A 150 -2.93 6.03 37.66
CA TYR A 150 -1.55 5.64 37.26
C TYR A 150 -1.07 6.22 35.93
#